data_AF-A0A179S119-F1
#
_entry.id   AF-A0A179S119-F1
#
_cell.length_a   1.000
_cell.length_b   1.000
_cell.length_c   1.000
_cell.angle_alpha   90.00
_cell.angle_beta   90.00
_cell.angle_gamma   90.00
#
_symmetry.space_group_name_H-M   'P 1'
#
loop_
_entity.id
_entity.type
_entity.pdbx_description
1 polymer ?
#
loop_
_entity_poly.entity_id
_entity_poly.type
_entity_poly.pdbx_seq_one_letter_code
_entity_poly.pdbx_strand_id
1 'polypeptide(L)'
;MAPQVLIPWNRDEAVTITQAAFLAKKSTVTMRGWAAKHHIGRRVGGGAWMISQPALLMLLDDDAETLAAYLGGDRYGDRVRHYFKRCGI
;
A
#
# COMPACT_ATOMS: atom_id res chain seq x y z
N MET A 1 -14.60 9.05 5.06
CA MET A 1 -13.21 9.54 5.22
C MET A 1 -12.40 9.11 4.01
N ALA A 2 -11.44 9.94 3.57
CA ALA A 2 -10.54 9.59 2.47
C ALA A 2 -9.44 8.62 2.97
N PRO A 3 -9.08 7.57 2.20
CA PRO A 3 -8.02 6.64 2.59
C PRO A 3 -6.69 7.34 2.85
N GLN A 4 -6.04 7.05 3.98
CA GLN A 4 -4.77 7.65 4.42
C GLN A 4 -3.55 6.89 3.89
N VAL A 5 -3.64 6.27 2.71
CA VAL A 5 -2.54 5.55 2.08
C VAL A 5 -1.36 6.50 1.78
N LEU A 6 -0.13 6.11 2.13
CA LEU A 6 1.07 6.93 1.94
C LEU A 6 0.98 8.32 2.60
N ILE A 7 0.27 8.41 3.74
CA ILE A 7 0.12 9.59 4.59
C ILE A 7 0.33 9.18 6.05
N PRO A 8 1.34 9.74 6.76
CA PRO A 8 2.35 10.67 6.25
C PRO A 8 3.21 10.03 5.15
N TRP A 9 3.80 10.85 4.28
CA TRP A 9 4.65 10.35 3.20
C TRP A 9 5.95 9.77 3.78
N ASN A 10 6.18 8.48 3.54
CA ASN A 10 7.46 7.84 3.77
C ASN A 10 7.92 7.20 2.44
N ARG A 11 9.16 7.51 2.03
CA ARG A 11 9.75 6.99 0.78
C ARG A 11 9.91 5.48 0.83
N ASP A 12 10.26 4.92 1.99
CA ASP A 12 10.65 3.52 2.13
C ASP A 12 9.45 2.57 2.02
N GLU A 13 8.23 3.05 2.33
CA GLU A 13 7.00 2.27 2.10
C GLU A 13 6.44 2.37 0.67
N ALA A 14 6.98 3.28 -0.15
CA ALA A 14 6.40 3.62 -1.44
C ALA A 14 7.16 2.96 -2.60
N VAL A 15 6.45 2.14 -3.38
CA VAL A 15 6.98 1.49 -4.58
C VAL A 15 6.24 1.95 -5.83
N THR A 16 6.92 1.89 -6.98
CA THR A 16 6.28 2.18 -8.27
C THR A 16 5.28 1.08 -8.66
N ILE A 17 4.35 1.38 -9.57
CA ILE A 17 3.41 0.38 -10.11
C ILE A 17 4.15 -0.84 -10.68
N THR A 18 5.27 -0.63 -11.37
CA THR A 18 6.03 -1.73 -11.98
C THR A 18 6.65 -2.64 -10.92
N GLN A 19 7.24 -2.06 -9.87
CA GLN A 19 7.78 -2.81 -8.73
C GLN A 19 6.66 -3.57 -7.99
N ALA A 20 5.54 -2.91 -7.70
CA ALA A 20 4.38 -3.56 -7.08
C ALA A 20 3.84 -4.73 -7.92
N ALA A 21 3.72 -4.54 -9.23
CA ALA A 21 3.27 -5.57 -10.16
C ALA A 21 4.21 -6.78 -10.17
N PHE A 22 5.52 -6.53 -10.16
CA PHE A 22 6.55 -7.57 -10.05
C PHE A 22 6.43 -8.34 -8.73
N LEU A 23 6.33 -7.64 -7.59
CA LEU A 23 6.17 -8.26 -6.26
C LEU A 23 4.92 -9.16 -6.19
N ALA A 24 3.80 -8.70 -6.74
CA ALA A 24 2.53 -9.43 -6.74
C ALA A 24 2.44 -10.52 -7.83
N LYS A 25 3.45 -10.65 -8.71
CA LYS A 25 3.40 -11.46 -9.94
C LYS A 25 2.14 -11.19 -10.78
N LYS A 26 1.79 -9.90 -10.95
CA LYS A 26 0.64 -9.42 -11.74
C LYS A 26 1.09 -8.45 -12.83
N SER A 27 0.17 -8.15 -13.75
CA SER A 27 0.38 -7.09 -14.74
C SER A 27 0.29 -5.70 -14.11
N THR A 28 0.91 -4.70 -14.73
CA THR A 28 0.80 -3.29 -14.32
C THR A 28 -0.64 -2.76 -14.47
N VAL A 29 -1.43 -3.31 -15.41
CA VAL A 29 -2.85 -2.99 -15.58
C VAL A 29 -3.66 -3.49 -14.38
N THR A 30 -3.45 -4.74 -13.97
CA THR A 30 -4.07 -5.31 -12.76
C THR A 30 -3.69 -4.49 -11.54
N MET A 31 -2.42 -4.12 -11.40
CA MET A 31 -1.94 -3.32 -10.26
C MET A 31 -2.60 -1.94 -10.20
N ARG A 32 -2.79 -1.26 -11.34
CA ARG A 32 -3.56 -0.01 -11.40
C ARG A 32 -5.01 -0.20 -10.99
N GLY A 33 -5.65 -1.28 -11.47
CA GLY A 33 -7.01 -1.63 -11.07
C GLY A 33 -7.12 -1.89 -9.57
N TRP A 34 -6.15 -2.60 -8.98
CA TRP A 34 -6.10 -2.86 -7.55
C TRP A 34 -5.86 -1.59 -6.73
N ALA A 35 -4.95 -0.72 -7.16
CA ALA A 35 -4.71 0.56 -6.50
C ALA A 35 -5.97 1.42 -6.43
N ALA A 36 -6.76 1.47 -7.50
CA ALA A 36 -8.02 2.19 -7.55
C ALA A 36 -9.11 1.53 -6.69
N LYS A 37 -9.24 0.20 -6.78
CA LYS A 37 -10.31 -0.56 -6.10
C LYS A 37 -10.09 -0.70 -4.59
N HIS A 38 -8.86 -0.95 -4.17
CA HIS A 38 -8.51 -1.27 -2.77
C HIS A 38 -7.79 -0.11 -2.07
N HIS A 39 -7.64 1.03 -2.74
CA HIS A 39 -7.01 2.24 -2.19
C HIS A 39 -5.57 2.04 -1.67
N ILE A 40 -4.84 1.04 -2.19
CA ILE A 40 -3.47 0.71 -1.79
C ILE A 40 -2.40 1.62 -2.43
N GLY A 41 -2.80 2.62 -3.21
CA GLY A 41 -1.89 3.58 -3.81
C GLY A 41 -2.55 4.90 -4.19
N ARG A 42 -1.73 5.92 -4.43
CA ARG A 42 -2.19 7.26 -4.83
C ARG A 42 -1.15 7.99 -5.68
N ARG A 43 -1.57 9.09 -6.31
CA ARG A 43 -0.64 10.08 -6.87
C ARG A 43 -0.07 10.93 -5.74
N VAL A 44 1.26 11.04 -5.68
CA VAL A 44 1.97 11.76 -4.62
C VAL A 44 2.46 13.09 -5.17
N GLY A 45 2.09 14.20 -4.52
CA GLY A 45 2.53 15.54 -4.91
C GLY A 45 2.15 15.96 -6.34
N GLY A 46 1.06 15.42 -6.90
CA GLY A 46 0.70 15.64 -8.32
C GLY A 46 1.54 14.86 -9.33
N GLY A 47 2.52 14.07 -8.87
CA GLY A 47 3.43 13.30 -9.69
C GLY A 47 2.96 11.87 -9.96
N ALA A 48 3.93 10.95 -9.99
CA ALA A 48 3.70 9.55 -10.31
C ALA A 48 2.77 8.85 -9.31
N TRP A 49 2.13 7.78 -9.78
CA TRP A 49 1.35 6.90 -8.92
C TRP A 49 2.29 5.97 -8.15
N MET A 50 2.14 5.99 -6.83
CA MET A 50 2.92 5.17 -5.92
C MET A 50 1.98 4.20 -5.19
N ILE A 51 2.47 2.99 -4.92
CA ILE A 51 1.77 1.94 -4.20
C ILE A 51 2.45 1.80 -2.83
N SER A 52 1.65 1.65 -1.77
CA SER A 52 2.19 1.29 -0.46
C SER A 52 2.52 -0.19 -0.46
N GLN A 53 3.78 -0.53 -0.25
CA GLN A 53 4.25 -1.91 -0.17
C GLN A 53 3.61 -2.67 1.01
N PRO A 54 3.51 -2.12 2.24
CA PRO A 54 2.76 -2.76 3.32
C PRO A 54 1.29 -3.03 2.95
N ALA A 55 0.59 -2.05 2.37
CA ALA A 55 -0.81 -2.22 1.98
C ALA A 55 -1.01 -3.26 0.87
N LEU A 56 -0.05 -3.36 -0.06
CA LEU A 56 -0.04 -4.42 -1.07
C LEU A 56 0.12 -5.80 -0.43
N LEU A 57 1.03 -5.96 0.54
CA LEU A 57 1.19 -7.23 1.25
C LEU A 57 -0.06 -7.60 2.04
N MET A 58 -0.69 -6.65 2.75
CA MET A 58 -1.95 -6.89 3.46
C MET A 58 -3.05 -7.36 2.50
N LEU A 59 -3.14 -6.77 1.30
CA LEU A 59 -4.08 -7.21 0.27
C LEU A 59 -3.77 -8.62 -0.25
N LEU A 60 -2.49 -8.94 -0.44
CA LEU A 60 -2.07 -10.26 -0.93
C LEU A 60 -2.28 -11.37 0.10
N ASP A 61 -2.17 -11.04 1.39
CA ASP A 61 -2.41 -11.94 2.50
C ASP A 61 -3.91 -12.02 2.90
N ASP A 62 -4.80 -11.36 2.15
CA ASP A 62 -6.25 -11.27 2.40
C ASP A 62 -6.62 -10.69 3.80
N ASP A 63 -5.72 -9.87 4.37
CA ASP A 63 -5.88 -9.25 5.69
C ASP A 63 -6.61 -7.90 5.59
N ALA A 64 -7.92 -8.00 5.34
CA ALA A 64 -8.79 -6.84 5.15
C ALA A 64 -8.90 -5.95 6.40
N GLU A 65 -8.82 -6.53 7.61
CA GLU A 65 -8.89 -5.77 8.86
C GLU A 65 -7.67 -4.86 9.03
N THR A 66 -6.46 -5.41 8.85
CA THR A 66 -5.23 -4.62 8.97
C THR A 66 -5.11 -3.60 7.85
N LEU A 67 -5.53 -3.96 6.63
CA LEU A 67 -5.62 -3.01 5.52
C LEU A 67 -6.56 -1.84 5.85
N ALA A 68 -7.74 -2.11 6.41
CA ALA A 68 -8.69 -1.07 6.80
C ALA A 68 -8.12 -0.15 7.90
N ALA A 69 -7.45 -0.72 8.90
CA ALA A 69 -6.79 0.06 9.96
C ALA A 69 -5.71 1.00 9.38
N TYR A 70 -4.85 0.47 8.51
CA TYR A 70 -3.83 1.24 7.81
C TYR A 70 -4.43 2.38 6.97
N LEU A 71 -5.47 2.07 6.16
CA LEU A 71 -6.17 3.07 5.36
C LEU A 71 -6.94 4.09 6.22
N GLY A 72 -7.29 3.73 7.45
CA GLY A 72 -7.85 4.61 8.47
C GLY A 72 -6.83 5.56 9.11
N GLY A 73 -5.53 5.34 8.87
CA GLY A 73 -4.43 6.17 9.39
C GLY A 73 -3.65 5.53 10.54
N ASP A 74 -3.97 4.30 10.95
CA ASP A 74 -3.17 3.60 11.95
C ASP A 74 -1.81 3.19 11.36
N ARG A 75 -0.73 3.65 12.00
CA ARG A 75 0.66 3.35 11.64
C ARG A 75 1.41 2.60 12.74
N TYR A 76 0.80 2.46 13.91
CA TYR A 76 1.49 2.00 15.11
C TYR A 76 0.85 0.77 15.75
N GLY A 77 -0.37 0.41 15.36
CA GLY A 77 -0.99 -0.85 15.76
C GLY A 77 -0.11 -2.04 15.40
N ASP A 78 -0.09 -3.04 16.28
CA ASP A 78 0.85 -4.16 16.18
C ASP A 78 0.74 -4.92 14.86
N ARG A 79 -0.50 -5.11 14.37
CA ARG A 79 -0.76 -5.75 13.07
C ARG A 79 -0.20 -4.94 11.92
N VAL A 80 -0.40 -3.62 11.90
CA VAL A 80 0.15 -2.75 10.86
C VAL A 80 1.68 -2.77 10.91
N ARG A 81 2.27 -2.60 12.11
CA ARG A 81 3.73 -2.65 12.32
C ARG A 81 4.35 -3.97 11.87
N HIS A 82 3.65 -5.09 12.01
CA HIS A 82 4.11 -6.37 11.51
C HIS A 82 4.38 -6.32 9.99
N TYR A 83 3.49 -5.71 9.21
CA TYR A 83 3.71 -5.54 7.77
C TYR A 83 4.81 -4.53 7.42
N PHE A 84 4.95 -3.44 8.18
CA PHE A 84 6.09 -2.52 8.00
C PHE A 84 7.42 -3.24 8.20
N LYS A 85 7.55 -4.04 9.26
CA LYS A 85 8.74 -4.87 9.51
C LYS A 85 9.00 -5.88 8.40
N ARG A 86 7.95 -6.53 7.85
CA ARG A 86 8.08 -7.44 6.69
C ARG A 86 8.57 -6.73 5.44
N CYS A 87 8.26 -5.45 5.28
CA CYS A 87 8.81 -4.61 4.21
C CYS A 87 10.23 -4.12 4.49
N GLY A 88 10.76 -4.31 5.70
CA GLY A 88 12.08 -3.82 6.11
C GLY A 88 12.10 -2.34 6.53
N ILE A 89 10.96 -1.81 6.99
CA ILE A 89 10.73 -0.40 7.35
C ILE A 89 10.51 -0.25 8.85
#